data_AF-A0A2D8KLY1-F1
#
_entry.id   AF-A0A2D8KLY1-F1
#
_cell.length_a   1.000
_cell.length_b   1.000
_cell.length_c   1.000
_cell.angle_alpha   90.00
_cell.angle_beta   90.00
_cell.angle_gamma   90.00
#
_symmetry.space_group_name_H-M   'P 1'
#
loop_
_entity.id
_entity.type
_entity.pdbx_description
1 polymer ?
#
loop_
_entity_poly.entity_id
_entity_poly.type
_entity_poly.pdbx_seq_one_letter_code
_entity_poly.pdbx_strand_id
1 'polypeptide(L)'
;MAQKDSRHEKILRVDLTKGTCQAEALNMEWAEQFLGQRGLATKYLAEEMDPKADPLSPENVLIFATGPLTGTSAATGGRYSVITKGALTGAIA
;
A
#
# COMPACT_ATOMS: atom_id res chain seq x y z
N MET A 1 -13.46 -10.58 -24.89
CA MET A 1 -13.52 -10.97 -23.47
C MET A 1 -13.04 -9.79 -22.66
N ALA A 2 -13.90 -9.17 -21.84
CA ALA A 2 -13.44 -8.17 -20.89
C ALA A 2 -12.53 -8.87 -19.87
N GLN A 3 -11.27 -8.44 -19.80
CA GLN A 3 -10.31 -8.96 -18.85
C GLN A 3 -10.82 -8.61 -17.45
N LYS A 4 -11.16 -9.63 -16.66
CA LYS A 4 -11.61 -9.43 -15.27
C LYS A 4 -10.48 -8.74 -14.53
N ASP A 5 -10.78 -7.62 -13.88
CA ASP A 5 -9.79 -6.89 -13.09
C ASP A 5 -9.20 -7.85 -12.04
N SER A 6 -7.88 -8.02 -12.07
CA SER A 6 -7.16 -8.94 -11.18
C SER A 6 -6.88 -8.35 -9.81
N ARG A 7 -7.22 -7.07 -9.60
CA ARG A 7 -7.02 -6.36 -8.33
C ARG A 7 -8.02 -6.81 -7.27
N HIS A 8 -7.55 -6.89 -6.02
CA HIS A 8 -8.45 -7.01 -4.87
C HIS A 8 -9.05 -5.63 -4.56
N GLU A 9 -10.37 -5.55 -4.46
CA GLU A 9 -11.12 -4.30 -4.24
C GLU A 9 -11.16 -3.85 -2.77
N LYS A 10 -10.29 -4.40 -1.92
CA LYS A 10 -10.27 -4.13 -0.48
C LYS A 10 -8.86 -3.96 0.03
N ILE A 11 -8.72 -3.12 1.06
CA ILE A 11 -7.51 -3.01 1.87
C ILE A 11 -7.84 -3.30 3.34
N LEU A 12 -6.86 -3.80 4.09
CA LEU A 12 -6.98 -4.02 5.52
C LEU A 12 -6.24 -2.91 6.27
N ARG A 13 -6.97 -2.15 7.07
CA ARG A 13 -6.44 -1.17 8.00
C ARG A 13 -6.16 -1.84 9.34
N VAL A 14 -4.93 -1.71 9.82
CA VAL A 14 -4.50 -2.25 11.10
C VAL A 14 -3.97 -1.10 11.94
N ASP A 15 -4.62 -0.83 13.07
CA ASP A 15 -4.16 0.13 14.07
C ASP A 15 -3.57 -0.69 15.24
N LEU A 16 -2.24 -0.71 15.33
CA LEU A 16 -1.53 -1.48 16.35
C LEU A 16 -1.62 -0.85 17.74
N THR A 17 -1.81 0.47 17.82
CA THR A 17 -1.99 1.19 19.09
C THR A 17 -3.33 0.82 19.72
N LYS A 18 -4.39 0.69 18.91
CA LYS A 18 -5.73 0.29 19.36
C LYS A 18 -5.99 -1.22 19.29
N GLY A 19 -5.13 -1.98 18.62
CA GLY A 19 -5.30 -3.41 18.41
C GLY A 19 -6.48 -3.77 17.50
N THR A 20 -6.80 -2.93 16.51
CA THR A 20 -7.97 -3.13 15.63
C THR A 20 -7.58 -3.45 14.19
N CYS A 21 -8.43 -4.24 13.52
CA CYS A 21 -8.31 -4.58 12.11
C CYS A 21 -9.65 -4.36 11.41
N GLN A 22 -9.68 -3.55 10.36
CA GLN A 22 -10.90 -3.25 9.61
C GLN A 22 -10.62 -3.30 8.11
N ALA A 23 -11.47 -4.00 7.37
CA ALA A 23 -11.41 -3.98 5.92
C ALA A 23 -12.22 -2.78 5.40
N GLU A 24 -11.64 -2.04 4.46
CA GLU A 24 -12.34 -0.99 3.73
C GLU A 24 -12.21 -1.21 2.22
N ALA A 25 -13.10 -0.56 1.47
CA ALA A 25 -13.03 -0.60 0.01
C ALA A 25 -11.74 0.08 -0.47
N LEU A 26 -11.08 -0.52 -1.46
CA LEU A 26 -9.95 0.10 -2.11
C LEU A 26 -10.43 1.36 -2.85
N ASN A 27 -9.68 2.45 -2.72
CA ASN A 27 -9.89 3.61 -3.58
C ASN A 27 -9.55 3.25 -5.04
N MET A 28 -10.57 2.98 -5.84
CA MET A 28 -10.41 2.53 -7.23
C MET A 28 -9.88 3.63 -8.15
N GLU A 29 -10.20 4.89 -7.87
CA GLU A 29 -9.64 6.03 -8.62
C GLU A 29 -8.11 6.06 -8.48
N TRP A 30 -7.60 5.93 -7.26
CA TRP A 30 -6.15 5.85 -7.04
C TRP A 30 -5.56 4.57 -7.61
N ALA A 31 -6.27 3.44 -7.51
CA ALA A 31 -5.81 2.18 -8.08
C ALA A 31 -5.66 2.24 -9.61
N GLU A 32 -6.50 3.01 -10.30
CA GLU A 32 -6.39 3.27 -11.74
C GLU A 32 -5.25 4.23 -12.06
N GLN A 33 -5.10 5.33 -11.31
CA GLN A 33 -4.05 6.32 -11.55
C GLN A 33 -2.64 5.80 -11.23
N PHE A 34 -2.50 4.96 -10.21
CA PHE A 34 -1.20 4.53 -9.68
C PHE A 34 -0.90 3.03 -9.86
N LEU A 35 -1.78 2.30 -10.58
CA LEU A 35 -1.68 0.89 -10.98
C LEU A 35 -1.69 -0.15 -9.85
N GLY A 36 -0.96 0.08 -8.75
CA GLY A 36 -0.81 -0.82 -7.61
C GLY A 36 0.59 -0.77 -6.99
N GLN A 37 0.86 -1.70 -6.06
CA GLN A 37 2.16 -1.91 -5.41
C GLN A 37 2.81 -0.59 -4.95
N ARG A 38 4.02 -0.28 -5.44
CA ARG A 38 4.78 0.90 -5.01
C ARG A 38 4.07 2.21 -5.33
N GLY A 39 3.45 2.33 -6.50
CA GLY A 39 2.77 3.56 -6.91
C GLY A 39 1.60 3.88 -5.98
N LEU A 40 0.70 2.91 -5.83
CA LEU A 40 -0.49 3.06 -4.99
C LEU A 40 -0.14 3.24 -3.51
N ALA A 41 0.81 2.47 -2.97
CA ALA A 41 1.24 2.61 -1.58
C ALA A 41 1.92 3.96 -1.31
N THR A 42 2.68 4.50 -2.27
CA THR A 42 3.27 5.85 -2.14
C THR A 42 2.17 6.91 -2.08
N LYS A 43 1.09 6.77 -2.86
CA LYS A 43 -0.06 7.67 -2.80
C LYS A 43 -0.73 7.62 -1.42
N TYR A 44 -1.00 6.43 -0.89
CA TYR A 44 -1.56 6.29 0.47
C TYR A 44 -0.64 6.92 1.54
N LEU A 45 0.67 6.63 1.48
CA LEU A 45 1.63 7.19 2.44
C LEU A 45 1.64 8.73 2.40
N ALA A 46 1.61 9.33 1.21
CA ALA A 46 1.62 10.77 1.04
C ALA A 46 0.34 11.46 1.54
N GLU A 47 -0.81 10.78 1.51
CA GLU A 47 -2.09 11.33 1.96
C GLU A 47 -2.33 11.14 3.46
N GLU A 48 -1.77 10.09 4.07
CA GLU A 48 -2.15 9.65 5.41
C GLU A 48 -1.10 9.88 6.49
N MET A 49 0.14 10.14 6.11
CA MET A 49 1.24 10.34 7.04
C MET A 49 1.78 11.76 6.93
N ASP A 50 2.00 12.42 8.08
CA ASP A 50 2.77 13.67 8.08
C ASP A 50 4.20 13.38 7.62
N PRO A 51 4.70 13.98 6.51
CA PRO A 51 6.07 13.77 6.06
C PRO A 51 7.13 14.16 7.10
N LYS A 52 6.78 14.94 8.13
CA LYS A 52 7.65 15.33 9.25
C LYS A 52 7.65 14.33 10.40
N ALA A 53 6.78 13.32 10.41
CA ALA A 53 6.76 12.28 11.45
C ALA A 53 8.13 11.62 11.62
N ASP A 54 8.49 11.29 12.85
CA ASP A 54 9.71 10.52 13.12
C ASP A 54 9.53 9.11 12.53
N PRO A 55 10.46 8.60 11.67
CA PRO A 55 10.31 7.28 11.07
C PRO A 55 10.21 6.11 12.07
N LEU A 56 10.57 6.31 13.34
CA LEU A 56 10.43 5.28 14.38
C LEU A 56 9.25 5.52 15.33
N SER A 57 8.43 6.54 15.08
CA SER A 57 7.26 6.84 15.92
C SER A 57 6.00 6.11 15.44
N PRO A 58 4.96 5.99 16.29
CA PRO A 58 3.68 5.36 15.93
C PRO A 58 2.95 6.03 14.77
N GLU A 59 3.31 7.26 14.43
CA GLU A 59 2.73 8.02 13.32
C GLU A 59 3.29 7.60 11.95
N ASN A 60 4.41 6.87 11.89
CA ASN A 60 4.93 6.34 10.63
C ASN A 60 4.07 5.16 10.16
N VAL A 61 3.62 5.21 8.91
CA VAL A 61 2.76 4.18 8.32
C VAL A 61 3.61 3.15 7.58
N LEU A 62 3.32 1.86 7.81
CA LEU A 62 3.94 0.73 7.13
C LEU A 62 2.92 0.04 6.23
N ILE A 63 3.15 0.08 4.91
CA ILE A 63 2.19 -0.40 3.91
C ILE A 63 2.76 -1.62 3.19
N PHE A 64 2.06 -2.75 3.31
CA PHE A 64 2.29 -3.93 2.48
C PHE A 64 1.36 -3.87 1.28
N ALA A 65 1.91 -3.78 0.08
CA ALA A 65 1.12 -3.59 -1.13
C ALA A 65 1.48 -4.61 -2.22
N THR A 66 0.44 -5.19 -2.80
CA THR A 66 0.52 -6.04 -3.99
C THR A 66 0.23 -5.23 -5.26
N GLY A 67 0.68 -5.73 -6.40
CA GLY A 67 0.33 -5.19 -7.71
C GLY A 67 -0.82 -5.97 -8.37
N PRO A 68 -1.37 -5.47 -9.48
CA PRO A 68 -2.46 -6.15 -10.20
C PRO A 68 -2.07 -7.53 -10.73
N LEU A 69 -0.78 -7.77 -11.01
CA LEU A 69 -0.30 -9.07 -11.48
C LEU A 69 0.09 -10.02 -10.34
N THR A 70 0.13 -9.55 -9.09
CA THR A 70 0.51 -10.37 -7.95
C THR A 70 -0.52 -11.49 -7.75
N GLY A 71 -0.06 -12.74 -7.67
CA GLY A 71 -0.93 -13.91 -7.51
C GLY A 71 -1.57 -14.44 -8.81
N THR A 72 -1.22 -13.87 -9.97
CA THR A 72 -1.66 -14.36 -11.28
C THR A 72 -0.63 -15.32 -11.90
N SER A 73 -0.95 -15.93 -13.05
CA SER A 73 -0.02 -16.76 -13.83
C SER A 73 1.01 -15.97 -14.64
N ALA A 74 1.05 -14.64 -14.51
CA ALA A 74 2.09 -13.83 -15.15
C ALA A 74 3.47 -14.27 -14.67
N ALA A 75 4.44 -14.33 -15.59
CA ALA A 75 5.81 -14.70 -15.26
C ALA A 75 6.34 -13.77 -14.15
N THR A 76 6.84 -14.36 -13.06
CA THR A 76 7.34 -13.63 -11.88
C THR A 76 6.29 -12.78 -11.12
N GLY A 77 4.99 -13.06 -11.29
CA GLY A 77 3.87 -12.40 -10.61
C GLY A 77 3.75 -12.67 -9.10
N GLY A 78 4.85 -12.87 -8.39
CA GLY A 78 4.89 -13.17 -6.96
C GLY A 78 5.45 -12.03 -6.09
N ARG A 79 5.62 -10.82 -6.64
CA ARG A 79 6.21 -9.69 -5.92
C ARG A 79 5.18 -8.88 -5.15
N TYR A 80 5.64 -8.27 -4.06
CA TYR A 80 4.96 -7.23 -3.29
C TYR A 80 5.99 -6.16 -2.89
N SER A 81 5.54 -5.04 -2.36
CA SER A 81 6.41 -4.02 -1.78
C SER A 81 5.99 -3.69 -0.36
N VAL A 82 6.96 -3.28 0.45
CA VAL A 82 6.76 -2.66 1.76
C VAL A 82 7.19 -1.21 1.64
N ILE A 83 6.29 -0.28 1.94
CA ILE A 83 6.49 1.16 1.75
C ILE A 83 6.30 1.86 3.09
N THR A 84 7.22 2.77 3.43
CA THR A 84 7.19 3.55 4.67
C THR A 84 8.19 4.72 4.58
N LYS A 85 8.23 5.59 5.59
CA LYS A 85 9.37 6.49 5.79
C LYS A 85 10.56 5.71 6.35
N GLY A 86 11.66 5.69 5.62
CA GLY A 86 12.87 4.96 6.02
C GLY A 86 13.63 5.66 7.14
N ALA A 87 13.90 4.94 8.23
CA ALA A 87 14.67 5.48 9.37
C ALA A 87 16.13 5.83 9.02
N LEU A 88 16.72 5.13 8.05
CA LEU A 88 18.09 5.37 7.62
C LEU A 88 18.24 6.67 6.81
N THR A 89 17.31 6.93 5.89
CA THR A 89 17.43 8.01 4.90
C THR A 89 16.54 9.20 5.22
N GLY A 90 15.53 9.04 6.07
CA GLY A 90 14.48 10.04 6.31
C GLY A 90 13.54 10.24 5.12
N ALA A 91 13.70 9.46 4.05
CA ALA A 91 12.92 9.54 2.82
C ALA A 91 12.05 8.29 2.65
N ILE A 92 11.20 8.28 1.62
CA ILE A 92 10.40 7.10 1.28
C ILE A 92 11.29 5.91 0.93
N ALA A 93 10.94 4.73 1.47
CA ALA A 93 11.56 3.44 1.19
C ALA A 93 10.62 2.57 0.35
#